data_AF-A0A820NZK8-F1
#
_entry.id   AF-A0A820NZK8-F1
#
_cell.length_a   1.000
_cell.length_b   1.000
_cell.length_c   1.000
_cell.angle_alpha   90.00
_cell.angle_beta   90.00
_cell.angle_gamma   90.00
#
_symmetry.space_group_name_H-M   'P 1'
#
loop_
_entity.id
_entity.type
_entity.pdbx_description
1 polymer ?
#
loop_
_entity_poly.entity_id
_entity_poly.type
_entity_poly.pdbx_seq_one_letter_code
_entity_poly.pdbx_strand_id
1 'polypeptide(L)'
;VTVGTPGQPFYVLPDIGSADFWIPGPACGNVCGGTHVFNPNASSTYVPWDKDFFLSYINGASVNGTFANDTVDVCISYLFC
;
A
#
# COMPACT_ATOMS: atom_id res chain seq x y z
N VAL A 1 -3.85 -2.32 9.14
CA VAL A 1 -3.28 -0.96 9.01
C VAL A 1 -4.26 -0.09 8.26
N THR A 2 -4.22 1.22 8.45
CA THR A 2 -4.95 2.16 7.60
C THR A 2 -3.98 3.09 6.89
N VAL A 3 -4.30 3.48 5.66
CA VAL A 3 -3.50 4.40 4.85
C VAL A 3 -4.37 5.55 4.36
N GLY A 4 -3.89 6.77 4.50
CA GLY A 4 -4.59 7.98 4.10
C GLY A 4 -5.36 8.68 5.22
N THR A 5 -5.90 9.86 4.90
CA THR A 5 -6.76 10.64 5.79
C THR A 5 -8.07 11.03 5.08
N PRO A 6 -9.23 10.46 5.44
CA PRO A 6 -9.44 9.42 6.46
C PRO A 6 -8.79 8.07 6.05
N GLY A 7 -8.51 7.25 7.06
CA GLY A 7 -7.80 5.98 6.89
C GLY A 7 -8.56 4.94 6.08
N GLN A 8 -7.92 4.44 5.02
CA GLN A 8 -8.41 3.33 4.19
C GLN A 8 -7.82 2.00 4.70
N PRO A 9 -8.64 0.98 5.02
CA PRO A 9 -8.17 -0.23 5.70
C PRO A 9 -7.47 -1.22 4.75
N PHE A 10 -6.36 -1.80 5.21
CA PHE A 10 -5.64 -2.87 4.52
C PHE A 10 -5.23 -4.00 5.48
N TYR A 11 -5.33 -5.22 4.97
CA TYR A 11 -4.67 -6.38 5.54
C TYR A 11 -3.27 -6.48 4.93
N VAL A 12 -2.25 -6.44 5.78
CA VAL A 12 -0.84 -6.50 5.37
C VAL A 12 -0.13 -7.59 6.15
N LEU A 13 0.80 -8.26 5.51
CA LEU A 13 1.66 -9.25 6.13
C LEU A 13 2.94 -8.55 6.61
N PRO A 14 3.31 -8.66 7.90
CA PRO A 14 4.61 -8.19 8.35
C PRO A 14 5.73 -8.98 7.69
N ASP A 15 6.65 -8.28 7.03
CA ASP A 15 7.84 -8.86 6.42
C ASP A 15 9.08 -8.30 7.13
N ILE A 16 9.86 -9.18 7.77
CA ILE A 16 11.12 -8.82 8.43
C ILE A 16 12.33 -8.87 7.48
N GLY A 17 12.12 -9.33 6.24
CA GLY A 17 13.14 -9.49 5.21
C GLY A 17 13.28 -8.28 4.28
N SER A 18 12.42 -7.27 4.39
CA SER A 18 12.42 -6.07 3.54
C SER A 18 12.19 -4.79 4.34
N ALA A 19 12.56 -3.65 3.75
CA ALA A 19 12.36 -2.33 4.35
C ALA A 19 11.17 -1.55 3.75
N ASP A 20 10.66 -1.98 2.60
CA ASP A 20 9.59 -1.29 1.89
C ASP A 20 8.20 -1.70 2.41
N PHE A 21 7.26 -0.75 2.37
CA PHE A 21 5.83 -0.99 2.59
C PHE A 21 5.09 -0.75 1.28
N TRP A 22 4.29 -1.72 0.83
CA TRP A 22 3.45 -1.56 -0.35
C TRP A 22 2.04 -2.07 -0.12
N ILE A 23 1.10 -1.46 -0.84
CA ILE A 23 -0.31 -1.82 -0.88
C ILE A 23 -0.79 -1.81 -2.34
N PRO A 24 -1.89 -2.52 -2.68
CA PRO A 24 -2.51 -2.44 -4.00
C PRO A 24 -2.88 -1.01 -4.40
N GLY A 25 -2.28 -0.51 -5.49
CA GLY A 25 -2.59 0.80 -6.07
C GLY A 25 -3.64 0.75 -7.18
N PRO A 26 -4.15 1.92 -7.63
CA PRO A 26 -5.21 2.01 -8.66
C PRO A 26 -4.87 1.30 -9.97
N ALA A 27 -3.58 1.24 -10.32
CA ALA A 27 -3.08 0.64 -11.55
C ALA A 27 -3.06 -0.90 -11.53
N CYS A 28 -3.33 -1.54 -10.39
CA CYS A 28 -3.23 -3.00 -10.28
C CYS A 28 -4.32 -3.76 -11.08
N GLY A 29 -5.47 -3.11 -11.32
CA GLY A 29 -6.56 -3.70 -12.10
C GLY A 29 -7.03 -5.06 -11.57
N ASN A 30 -7.27 -6.02 -12.48
CA ASN A 30 -7.79 -7.35 -12.14
C ASN A 30 -6.80 -8.23 -11.36
N VAL A 31 -5.50 -7.91 -11.37
CA VAL A 31 -4.47 -8.69 -10.66
C VAL A 31 -4.67 -8.60 -9.15
N CYS A 32 -5.15 -7.46 -8.66
CA CYS A 32 -5.52 -7.26 -7.25
C CYS A 32 -6.99 -7.58 -6.97
N GLY A 33 -7.66 -8.35 -7.84
CA GLY A 33 -9.07 -8.71 -7.68
C GLY A 33 -9.38 -9.34 -6.32
N GLY A 34 -10.43 -8.86 -5.67
CA GLY A 34 -10.84 -9.35 -4.33
C GLY A 34 -10.06 -8.75 -3.16
N THR A 35 -9.12 -7.84 -3.41
CA THR A 35 -8.42 -7.07 -2.37
C THR A 35 -8.89 -5.61 -2.34
N HIS A 36 -8.69 -4.94 -1.20
CA HIS A 36 -8.92 -3.50 -1.10
C HIS A 36 -7.81 -2.75 -1.86
N VAL A 37 -8.21 -1.79 -2.70
CA VAL A 37 -7.29 -0.97 -3.52
C VAL A 37 -7.27 0.45 -2.98
N PHE A 38 -6.08 1.02 -2.86
CA PHE A 38 -5.90 2.39 -2.40
C PHE A 38 -6.50 3.40 -3.38
N ASN A 39 -7.26 4.36 -2.84
CA ASN A 39 -7.82 5.49 -3.57
C ASN A 39 -7.10 6.79 -3.15
N PRO A 40 -6.15 7.30 -3.96
CA PRO A 40 -5.43 8.54 -3.67
C PRO A 40 -6.34 9.75 -3.52
N ASN A 41 -7.43 9.82 -4.30
CA ASN A 41 -8.36 10.95 -4.27
C ASN A 41 -9.23 10.99 -3.01
N ALA A 42 -9.23 9.92 -2.21
CA ALA A 42 -9.97 9.84 -0.95
C ALA A 42 -9.10 10.19 0.28
N SER A 43 -7.83 10.56 0.09
CA SER A 43 -6.91 10.92 1.16
C SER A 43 -6.47 12.39 1.05
N SER A 44 -6.65 13.18 2.11
CA SER A 44 -6.20 14.57 2.19
C SER A 44 -4.70 14.72 2.45
N THR A 45 -4.04 13.65 2.88
CA THR A 45 -2.60 13.58 3.20
C THR A 45 -1.76 12.93 2.10
N TYR A 46 -2.40 12.46 1.02
CA TYR A 46 -1.73 11.87 -0.12
C TYR A 46 -0.86 12.90 -0.85
N VAL A 47 0.41 12.56 -1.01
CA VAL A 47 1.37 13.31 -1.83
C VAL A 47 2.02 12.33 -2.82
N PRO A 48 1.77 12.46 -4.13
CA PRO A 48 2.41 11.60 -5.12
C PRO A 48 3.92 11.84 -5.11
N TRP A 49 4.69 10.76 -5.24
CA TRP A 49 6.13 10.83 -5.43
C TRP A 49 6.42 10.31 -6.83
N ASP A 50 6.87 11.19 -7.72
CA ASP A 50 7.15 10.90 -9.14
C ASP A 50 8.40 10.02 -9.31
N LYS A 51 8.32 8.80 -8.79
CA LYS A 51 9.37 7.79 -8.79
C LYS A 51 8.73 6.41 -8.92
N ASP A 52 9.21 5.66 -9.89
CA ASP A 52 8.77 4.28 -10.09
C ASP A 52 9.28 3.36 -8.97
N PHE A 53 8.43 2.40 -8.61
CA PHE A 53 8.74 1.28 -7.74
C PHE A 53 8.75 -0.01 -8.57
N PHE A 54 9.80 -0.80 -8.42
CA PHE A 54 9.95 -2.09 -9.07
C PHE A 54 10.59 -3.09 -8.11
N LEU A 55 9.99 -4.27 -7.99
CA LEU A 55 10.56 -5.39 -7.25
C LEU A 55 10.40 -6.69 -8.04
N SER A 56 11.47 -7.48 -8.11
CA SER A 56 11.48 -8.80 -8.74
C SER A 56 11.74 -9.89 -7.71
N TYR A 57 10.93 -10.94 -7.75
CA TYR A 57 11.10 -12.14 -6.95
C TYR A 57 11.89 -13.21 -7.72
N ILE A 58 12.56 -14.11 -6.97
CA ILE A 58 13.38 -15.20 -7.54
C ILE A 58 12.58 -16.17 -8.42
N ASN A 59 11.26 -16.25 -8.23
CA ASN A 59 10.36 -17.09 -9.03
C ASN A 59 9.95 -16.43 -10.38
N GLY A 60 10.52 -15.27 -10.71
CA GLY A 60 10.20 -14.52 -11.93
C GLY A 60 8.95 -13.65 -11.83
N ALA A 61 8.27 -13.62 -10.69
CA ALA A 61 7.20 -12.66 -10.45
C ALA A 61 7.78 -11.26 -10.20
N SER A 62 7.02 -10.22 -10.50
CA SER A 62 7.40 -8.84 -10.22
C SER A 62 6.21 -8.00 -9.76
N VAL A 63 6.54 -6.91 -9.07
CA VAL A 63 5.61 -5.88 -8.64
C VAL A 63 6.09 -4.56 -9.21
N ASN A 64 5.17 -3.85 -9.87
CA ASN A 64 5.40 -2.51 -10.41
C ASN A 64 4.46 -1.53 -9.72
N GLY A 65 4.93 -0.32 -9.48
CA GLY A 65 4.12 0.74 -8.90
C GLY A 65 4.83 2.07 -8.91
N THR A 66 4.34 2.98 -8.09
CA THR A 66 4.90 4.33 -7.89
C THR A 66 4.99 4.60 -6.41
N PHE A 67 6.03 5.31 -5.98
CA PHE A 67 6.11 5.79 -4.61
C PHE A 67 5.06 6.87 -4.34
N ALA A 68 4.64 6.97 -3.08
CA ALA A 68 3.84 8.07 -2.59
C ALA A 68 4.13 8.26 -1.11
N ASN A 69 3.87 9.46 -0.60
CA ASN A 69 3.86 9.74 0.81
C ASN A 69 2.40 9.90 1.26
N ASP A 70 2.02 9.22 2.34
CA ASP A 70 0.71 9.37 2.97
C ASP A 70 0.80 8.93 4.44
N THR A 71 -0.23 9.23 5.22
CA THR A 71 -0.34 8.80 6.62
C THR A 71 -0.59 7.31 6.68
N VAL A 72 0.21 6.59 7.48
CA VAL A 72 0.04 5.16 7.75
C VAL A 72 -0.14 4.96 9.24
N ASP A 73 -1.29 4.42 9.65
CA ASP A 73 -1.56 4.06 11.03
C ASP A 73 -1.48 2.54 11.22
N VAL A 74 -0.64 2.14 12.19
CA VAL A 74 -0.43 0.75 12.56
C VAL A 74 -1.11 0.49 13.90
N CYS A 75 -2.35 0.01 13.84
CA CYS A 75 -3.08 -0.38 15.04
C CYS A 75 -2.84 -1.86 15.36
N ILE A 76 -2.43 -2.12 16.61
CA ILE A 76 -2.39 -3.47 17.18
C ILE A 76 -3.74 -3.68 17.86
N SER A 77 -4.36 -4.84 17.65
CA SER A 77 -5.78 -5.16 17.84
C SER A 77 -6.35 -5.12 19.29
N TYR A 78 -5.97 -4.16 20.13
CA TYR A 78 -6.63 -3.88 21.41
C TYR A 78 -6.75 -2.38 21.77
N LEU A 79 -6.30 -1.46 20.92
CA LEU A 79 -6.59 -0.03 21.10
C LEU A 79 -6.64 0.67 19.73
N PHE A 80 -7.87 0.81 19.22
CA PHE A 80 -8.34 1.62 18.08
C PHE A 80 -7.49 1.66 16.79
N CYS A 81 -8.06 1.08 15.73
CA CYS A 81 -8.26 1.75 14.43
C CYS A 81 -9.78 2.02 14.35
#